data_AF-A0A1U7GHV0-F1
#
_entry.id   AF-A0A1U7GHV0-F1
#
_cell.length_a   1.000
_cell.length_b   1.000
_cell.length_c   1.000
_cell.angle_alpha   90.00
_cell.angle_beta   90.00
_cell.angle_gamma   90.00
#
_symmetry.space_group_name_H-M   'P 1'
#
loop_
_entity.id
_entity.type
_entity.pdbx_description
1 polymer ?
#
loop_
_entity_poly.entity_id
_entity_poly.type
_entity_poly.pdbx_seq_one_letter_code
_entity_poly.pdbx_strand_id
1 'polypeptide(L)'
;MEHRDESPTTATVDPPPRTASLARAVMVGAASMALGGCVVLVVEFVLNRGRDGLFDLSWPSVLVGYPILGAVVGWMSHRNPETRTRARGIGIPEGYYATGPVSDEACEARLRRLRTSVWTGFGGGVVAALAAAAVDFAVRGWPFVGGTLSGGLVLLPLLGAGFGFGLGQRRGDPKPSPRDARFGMRTLMILTAYLALLLGFGMRISRVGNEARLLHEKSRAASRSADFYRKGLADYHANLGRNPPRPSLDPQNVDVFRRLAEYQEQLVEKYAKAAQAPWLPVAPDPPPPNY
;
A
#
# COMPACT_ATOMS: atom_id res chain seq x y z
N MET A 1 44.21 60.53 1.87
CA MET A 1 43.72 59.62 2.93
C MET A 1 42.26 59.98 3.13
N GLU A 2 41.38 59.23 2.48
CA GLU A 2 39.95 59.49 2.39
C GLU A 2 39.27 58.55 3.40
N HIS A 3 38.76 59.13 4.50
CA HIS A 3 38.06 58.41 5.54
C HIS A 3 36.68 58.03 4.98
N ARG A 4 36.52 56.79 4.51
CA ARG A 4 35.20 56.24 4.21
C ARG A 4 34.49 55.99 5.54
N ASP A 5 33.53 56.85 5.86
CA ASP A 5 32.52 56.59 6.89
C ASP A 5 31.70 55.37 6.44
N GLU A 6 32.02 54.21 7.01
CA GLU A 6 31.19 53.01 6.90
C GLU A 6 29.92 53.26 7.72
N SER A 7 28.89 53.74 7.05
CA SER A 7 27.55 53.86 7.61
C SER A 7 27.15 52.53 8.27
N PRO A 8 26.82 52.52 9.58
CA PRO A 8 26.51 51.30 10.30
C PRO A 8 25.36 50.61 9.59
N THR A 9 25.64 49.46 8.99
CA THR A 9 24.65 48.64 8.32
C THR A 9 23.64 48.26 9.39
N THR A 10 22.48 48.90 9.36
CA THR A 10 21.38 48.62 10.28
C THR A 10 21.06 47.14 10.16
N ALA A 11 21.44 46.37 11.17
CA ALA A 11 21.14 44.95 11.24
C ALA A 11 19.63 44.81 11.16
N THR A 12 19.13 44.40 10.00
CA THR A 12 17.74 44.01 9.79
C THR A 12 17.45 42.88 10.76
N VAL A 13 16.78 43.21 11.87
CA VAL A 13 16.26 42.24 12.82
C VAL A 13 15.18 41.48 12.07
N ASP A 14 15.51 40.27 11.62
CA ASP A 14 14.55 39.40 10.96
C ASP A 14 13.36 39.20 11.90
N PRO A 15 12.11 39.41 11.41
CA PRO A 15 10.94 39.23 12.24
C PRO A 15 10.91 37.80 12.79
N PRO A 16 10.50 37.60 14.05
CA PRO A 16 10.49 36.27 14.66
C PRO A 16 9.68 35.32 13.76
N PRO A 17 10.21 34.11 13.49
CA PRO A 17 9.59 33.19 12.55
C PRO A 17 8.18 32.85 13.03
N ARG A 18 7.17 33.16 12.20
CA ARG A 18 5.77 32.83 12.50
C ARG A 18 5.66 31.33 12.79
N THR A 19 5.35 31.00 14.04
CA THR A 19 5.10 29.63 14.49
C THR A 19 3.83 29.12 13.82
N ALA A 20 3.98 28.48 12.65
CA ALA A 20 2.87 27.74 12.07
C ALA A 20 2.39 26.70 13.09
N SER A 21 1.10 26.68 13.40
CA SER A 21 0.53 25.81 14.42
C SER A 21 0.79 24.33 14.10
N LEU A 22 1.03 23.53 15.14
CA LEU A 22 1.22 22.08 15.01
C LEU A 22 0.08 21.43 14.23
N ALA A 23 -1.15 21.83 14.54
CA ALA A 23 -2.35 21.38 13.85
C ALA A 23 -2.27 21.56 12.33
N ARG A 24 -1.79 22.72 11.83
CA ARG A 24 -1.67 22.96 10.39
C ARG A 24 -0.66 22.03 9.73
N ALA A 25 0.47 21.76 10.38
CA ALA A 25 1.49 20.87 9.82
C ALA A 25 1.02 19.41 9.76
N VAL A 26 0.31 18.96 10.80
CA VAL A 26 -0.32 17.63 10.84
C VAL A 26 -1.38 17.51 9.75
N MET A 27 -2.27 18.50 9.62
CA MET A 27 -3.32 18.48 8.59
C MET A 27 -2.76 18.52 7.17
N VAL A 28 -1.74 19.34 6.91
CA VAL A 28 -1.09 19.38 5.59
C VAL A 28 -0.46 18.02 5.27
N GLY A 29 0.29 17.43 6.22
CA GLY A 29 0.88 16.11 6.02
C GLY A 29 -0.16 15.03 5.73
N ALA A 30 -1.26 15.01 6.51
CA ALA A 30 -2.38 14.09 6.30
C ALA A 30 -3.01 14.26 4.92
N ALA A 31 -3.31 15.50 4.51
CA ALA A 31 -3.89 15.81 3.21
C ALA A 31 -2.97 15.44 2.03
N SER A 32 -1.67 15.72 2.14
CA SER A 32 -0.69 15.38 1.09
C SER A 32 -0.58 13.88 0.89
N MET A 33 -0.54 13.09 1.96
CA MET A 33 -0.49 11.63 1.85
C MET A 33 -1.82 11.03 1.41
N ALA A 34 -2.95 11.60 1.82
CA ALA A 34 -4.26 11.20 1.30
C ALA A 34 -4.32 11.38 -0.24
N LEU A 35 -3.86 12.53 -0.74
CA LEU A 35 -3.75 12.80 -2.18
C LEU A 35 -2.79 11.82 -2.88
N GLY A 36 -1.63 11.56 -2.28
CA GLY A 36 -0.68 10.55 -2.78
C GLY A 36 -1.31 9.15 -2.85
N GLY A 37 -2.09 8.77 -1.84
CA GLY A 37 -2.87 7.54 -1.81
C GLY A 37 -3.90 7.46 -2.95
N CYS A 38 -4.59 8.57 -3.24
CA CYS A 38 -5.50 8.65 -4.40
C CYS A 38 -4.76 8.44 -5.72
N VAL A 39 -3.54 8.96 -5.89
CA VAL A 39 -2.75 8.72 -7.10
C VAL A 39 -2.36 7.24 -7.23
N VAL A 40 -1.94 6.60 -6.13
CA VAL A 40 -1.65 5.16 -6.12
C VAL A 40 -2.90 4.37 -6.51
N LEU A 41 -4.08 4.72 -5.99
CA LEU A 41 -5.34 4.09 -6.40
C LEU A 41 -5.63 4.24 -7.89
N VAL A 42 -5.40 5.43 -8.46
CA VAL A 42 -5.58 5.65 -9.90
C VAL A 42 -4.64 4.77 -10.70
N VAL A 43 -3.37 4.66 -10.29
CA VAL A 43 -2.39 3.79 -10.95
C VAL A 43 -2.80 2.33 -10.82
N GLU A 44 -3.17 1.86 -9.63
CA GLU A 44 -3.67 0.49 -9.43
C GLU A 44 -4.92 0.20 -10.28
N PHE A 45 -5.88 1.13 -10.29
CA PHE A 45 -7.11 1.00 -11.08
C PHE A 45 -6.83 0.91 -12.58
N VAL A 46 -5.93 1.77 -13.09
CA VAL A 46 -5.53 1.79 -14.50
C VAL A 46 -4.74 0.52 -14.87
N LEU A 47 -3.77 0.12 -14.05
CA LEU A 47 -2.95 -1.07 -14.29
C LEU A 47 -3.77 -2.36 -14.21
N ASN A 48 -4.73 -2.44 -13.28
CA ASN A 48 -5.65 -3.57 -13.14
C ASN A 48 -6.83 -3.49 -14.12
N ARG A 49 -6.84 -2.53 -15.05
CA ARG A 49 -7.85 -2.36 -16.13
C ARG A 49 -9.31 -2.42 -15.65
N GLY A 50 -9.58 -1.99 -14.42
CA GLY A 50 -10.92 -2.06 -13.82
C GLY A 50 -11.52 -3.48 -13.73
N ARG A 51 -10.69 -4.53 -13.86
CA ARG A 51 -11.14 -5.92 -13.97
C ARG A 51 -11.79 -6.44 -12.70
N ASP A 52 -11.40 -5.90 -11.54
CA ASP A 52 -11.84 -6.35 -10.22
C ASP A 52 -12.92 -5.42 -9.60
N GLY A 53 -13.36 -4.38 -10.33
CA GLY A 53 -14.34 -3.41 -9.84
C GLY A 53 -13.81 -2.47 -8.75
N LEU A 54 -14.48 -1.33 -8.57
CA LEU A 54 -14.09 -0.29 -7.60
C LEU A 54 -14.12 -0.76 -6.13
N PHE A 55 -14.79 -1.86 -5.84
CA PHE A 55 -14.95 -2.38 -4.48
C PHE A 55 -13.76 -3.22 -3.99
N ASP A 56 -12.92 -3.72 -4.89
CA ASP A 56 -11.70 -4.45 -4.51
C ASP A 56 -10.48 -3.51 -4.29
N LEU A 57 -10.60 -2.21 -4.58
CA LEU A 57 -9.59 -1.20 -4.25
C LEU A 57 -9.42 -1.05 -2.74
N SER A 58 -8.19 -0.91 -2.23
CA SER A 58 -7.79 -0.82 -0.81
C SER A 58 -8.25 0.44 -0.08
N TRP A 59 -9.55 0.75 -0.15
CA TRP A 59 -10.18 1.91 0.49
C TRP A 59 -9.80 2.12 1.96
N PRO A 60 -9.72 1.09 2.84
CA PRO A 60 -9.30 1.31 4.22
C PRO A 60 -7.86 1.81 4.33
N SER A 61 -6.94 1.21 3.58
CA SER A 61 -5.55 1.62 3.50
C SER A 61 -5.40 3.06 3.00
N VAL A 62 -6.29 3.47 2.08
CA VAL A 62 -6.25 4.80 1.50
C VAL A 62 -6.91 5.87 2.35
N LEU A 63 -8.07 5.57 2.92
CA LEU A 63 -8.87 6.51 3.70
C LEU A 63 -8.40 6.64 5.15
N VAL A 64 -7.69 5.63 5.67
CA VAL A 64 -7.24 5.61 7.07
C VAL A 64 -5.73 5.52 7.16
N GLY A 65 -5.11 4.58 6.43
CA GLY A 65 -3.67 4.35 6.48
C GLY A 65 -2.84 5.55 6.03
N TYR A 66 -3.04 6.04 4.81
CA TYR A 66 -2.27 7.17 4.29
C TYR A 66 -2.47 8.48 5.07
N PRO A 67 -3.68 8.87 5.50
CA PRO A 67 -3.87 10.05 6.33
C PRO A 67 -3.17 9.96 7.68
N ILE A 68 -3.22 8.80 8.37
CA ILE A 68 -2.49 8.60 9.62
C ILE A 68 -0.98 8.73 9.38
N LEU A 69 -0.46 8.07 8.34
CA LEU A 69 0.96 8.16 7.98
C LEU A 69 1.35 9.62 7.66
N GLY A 70 0.52 10.34 6.92
CA GLY A 70 0.71 11.75 6.62
C GLY A 70 0.66 12.65 7.85
N ALA A 71 -0.25 12.39 8.78
CA ALA A 71 -0.33 13.11 10.05
C ALA A 71 0.97 12.92 10.86
N VAL A 72 1.50 11.69 10.91
CA VAL A 72 2.78 11.38 11.58
C VAL A 72 3.94 12.08 10.88
N VAL A 73 4.01 12.02 9.54
CA VAL A 73 5.05 12.72 8.76
C VAL A 73 4.97 14.24 8.95
N GLY A 74 3.76 14.81 8.95
CA GLY A 74 3.51 16.23 9.20
C GLY A 74 3.92 16.65 10.62
N TRP A 75 3.63 15.82 11.61
CA TRP A 75 4.06 16.01 13.00
C TRP A 75 5.59 15.97 13.15
N MET A 76 6.23 14.96 12.57
CA MET A 76 7.69 14.84 12.56
C MET A 76 8.36 16.03 11.86
N SER A 77 7.80 16.46 10.72
CA SER A 77 8.30 17.62 9.98
C SER A 77 8.10 18.93 10.74
N HIS A 78 7.03 19.05 11.55
CA HIS A 78 6.84 20.19 12.43
C HIS A 78 7.90 20.27 13.52
N ARG A 79 8.21 19.12 14.16
CA ARG A 79 9.20 19.01 15.23
C ARG A 79 10.62 19.34 14.75
N ASN A 80 10.87 19.25 13.44
CA ASN A 80 12.19 19.42 12.86
C ASN A 80 12.24 20.69 11.98
N PRO A 81 12.63 21.86 12.52
CA PRO A 81 12.54 23.15 11.81
C PRO A 81 13.29 23.17 10.48
N GLU A 82 14.36 22.38 10.34
CA GLU A 82 15.11 22.24 9.10
C GLU A 82 14.31 21.59 7.96
N THR A 83 13.39 20.66 8.27
CA THR A 83 12.53 20.04 7.26
C THR A 83 11.47 21.01 6.75
N ARG A 84 11.00 21.96 7.57
CA ARG A 84 10.07 23.02 7.14
C ARG A 84 10.67 23.93 6.09
N THR A 85 11.94 24.33 6.26
CA THR A 85 12.62 25.16 5.27
C THR A 85 12.80 24.44 3.95
N ARG A 86 13.01 23.11 3.97
CA ARG A 86 13.04 22.28 2.76
C ARG A 86 11.67 22.11 2.11
N ALA A 87 10.62 21.86 2.87
CA ALA A 87 9.29 21.62 2.33
C ALA A 87 8.67 22.84 1.62
N ARG A 88 9.13 24.06 1.95
CA ARG A 88 8.67 25.30 1.32
C ARG A 88 9.38 25.66 0.02
N GLY A 89 10.57 25.10 -0.23
CA GLY A 89 11.32 25.31 -1.47
C GLY A 89 11.28 24.04 -2.31
N ILE A 90 10.84 24.13 -3.56
CA ILE A 90 11.18 23.11 -4.56
C ILE A 90 12.69 23.29 -4.83
N GLY A 91 13.54 22.74 -3.95
CA GLY A 91 14.97 22.93 -4.02
C GLY A 91 15.65 23.02 -2.65
N ILE A 92 16.91 22.63 -2.61
CA ILE A 92 17.77 22.81 -1.45
C ILE A 92 18.24 24.28 -1.48
N PRO A 93 18.02 25.08 -0.41
CA PRO A 93 18.43 26.49 -0.40
C PRO A 93 19.93 26.62 -0.70
N GLU A 94 20.31 27.67 -1.43
CA GLU A 94 21.72 28.02 -1.58
C GLU A 94 22.37 28.20 -0.20
N GLY A 95 23.56 27.62 0.00
CA GLY A 95 24.24 27.61 1.29
C GLY A 95 23.67 26.66 2.34
N TYR A 96 22.76 25.73 1.97
CA TYR A 96 22.36 24.66 2.90
C TYR A 96 23.51 23.72 3.22
N TYR A 97 24.35 23.40 2.23
CA TYR A 97 25.52 22.56 2.40
C TYR A 97 26.77 23.39 2.65
N ALA A 98 27.71 22.85 3.44
CA ALA A 98 29.03 23.44 3.57
C ALA A 98 29.74 23.49 2.22
N THR A 99 30.32 24.65 1.92
CA THR A 99 31.13 24.90 0.72
C THR A 99 32.62 24.64 0.95
N GLY A 100 33.05 24.58 2.21
CA GLY A 100 34.44 24.35 2.60
C GLY A 100 34.75 22.88 2.97
N PRO A 101 36.05 22.52 3.07
CA PRO A 101 36.46 21.22 3.59
C PRO A 101 35.95 21.04 5.03
N VAL A 102 35.31 19.91 5.28
CA VAL A 102 34.83 19.52 6.61
C VAL A 102 35.85 18.58 7.23
N SER A 103 36.12 18.72 8.53
CA SER A 103 37.05 17.81 9.22
C SER A 103 36.56 16.36 9.16
N ASP A 104 37.50 15.42 9.13
CA ASP A 104 37.20 13.99 9.04
C ASP A 104 36.32 13.51 10.19
N GLU A 105 36.52 14.02 11.40
CA GLU A 105 35.70 13.72 12.57
C GLU A 105 34.24 14.16 12.40
N ALA A 106 34.01 15.37 11.86
CA ALA A 106 32.67 15.86 11.59
C ALA A 106 32.00 15.07 10.46
N CYS A 107 32.78 14.64 9.45
CA CYS A 107 32.33 13.76 8.39
C CYS A 107 31.89 12.39 8.93
N GLU A 108 32.69 11.78 9.81
CA GLU A 108 32.36 10.47 10.38
C GLU A 108 31.18 10.53 11.35
N ALA A 109 31.12 11.56 12.21
CA ALA A 109 29.99 11.79 13.11
C ALA A 109 28.68 11.97 12.33
N ARG A 110 28.74 12.66 11.18
CA ARG A 110 27.62 12.79 10.25
C ARG A 110 27.21 11.44 9.66
N LEU A 111 28.16 10.66 9.13
CA LEU A 111 27.85 9.35 8.55
C LEU A 111 27.18 8.42 9.56
N ARG A 112 27.62 8.45 10.83
CA ARG A 112 26.99 7.69 11.91
C ARG A 112 25.54 8.12 12.16
N ARG A 113 25.28 9.43 12.24
CA ARG A 113 23.90 9.96 12.40
C ARG A 113 23.02 9.61 11.22
N LEU A 114 23.51 9.84 10.00
CA LEU A 114 22.76 9.59 8.77
C LEU A 114 22.43 8.10 8.63
N ARG A 115 23.39 7.22 8.87
CA ARG A 115 23.18 5.77 8.90
C ARG A 115 22.10 5.38 9.92
N THR A 116 22.18 5.91 11.13
CA THR A 116 21.20 5.63 12.19
C THR A 116 19.80 6.09 11.78
N SER A 117 19.69 7.30 11.22
CA SER A 117 18.42 7.87 10.75
C SER A 117 17.82 7.08 9.58
N VAL A 118 18.65 6.70 8.59
CA VAL A 118 18.24 5.86 7.45
C VAL A 118 17.73 4.50 7.91
N TRP A 119 18.44 3.82 8.81
CA TRP A 119 18.00 2.52 9.34
C TRP A 119 16.74 2.63 10.19
N THR A 120 16.61 3.69 10.98
CA THR A 120 15.39 3.97 11.75
C THR A 120 14.21 4.19 10.81
N GLY A 121 14.42 4.96 9.74
CA GLY A 121 13.43 5.16 8.69
C GLY A 121 13.05 3.87 7.96
N PHE A 122 14.03 3.06 7.56
CA PHE A 122 13.82 1.76 6.94
C PHE A 122 12.99 0.83 7.84
N GLY A 123 13.39 0.70 9.11
CA GLY A 123 12.66 -0.11 10.10
C GLY A 123 11.23 0.41 10.33
N GLY A 124 11.06 1.73 10.41
CA GLY A 124 9.73 2.34 10.48
C GLY A 124 8.86 2.02 9.26
N GLY A 125 9.45 1.99 8.06
CA GLY A 125 8.78 1.57 6.84
C GLY A 125 8.35 0.10 6.86
N VAL A 126 9.17 -0.80 7.43
CA VAL A 126 8.81 -2.21 7.61
C VAL A 126 7.61 -2.34 8.56
N VAL A 127 7.63 -1.63 9.69
CA VAL A 127 6.51 -1.64 10.65
C VAL A 127 5.24 -1.10 10.00
N ALA A 128 5.33 -0.02 9.22
CA ALA A 128 4.18 0.53 8.49
C ALA A 128 3.61 -0.45 7.47
N ALA A 129 4.47 -1.19 6.74
CA ALA A 129 4.04 -2.23 5.81
C ALA A 129 3.30 -3.37 6.50
N LEU A 130 3.83 -3.84 7.64
CA LEU A 130 3.18 -4.88 8.44
C LEU A 130 1.84 -4.42 9.01
N ALA A 131 1.77 -3.18 9.50
CA ALA A 131 0.52 -2.59 9.99
C ALA A 131 -0.53 -2.47 8.88
N ALA A 132 -0.14 -2.00 7.69
CA ALA A 132 -1.04 -1.93 6.54
C ALA A 132 -1.55 -3.33 6.13
N ALA A 133 -0.66 -4.32 6.08
CA ALA A 133 -1.04 -5.70 5.78
C ALA A 133 -1.99 -6.30 6.84
N ALA A 134 -1.80 -5.95 8.13
CA ALA A 134 -2.68 -6.38 9.21
C ALA A 134 -4.08 -5.74 9.12
N VAL A 135 -4.15 -4.46 8.74
CA VAL A 135 -5.44 -3.78 8.48
C VAL A 135 -6.15 -4.42 7.28
N ASP A 136 -5.43 -4.66 6.19
CA ASP A 136 -6.00 -5.33 5.00
C ASP A 136 -6.46 -6.76 5.33
N PHE A 137 -5.70 -7.50 6.15
CA PHE A 137 -6.13 -8.81 6.67
C PHE A 137 -7.44 -8.71 7.45
N ALA A 138 -7.55 -7.73 8.36
CA ALA A 138 -8.74 -7.57 9.20
C ALA A 138 -9.99 -7.18 8.39
N VAL A 139 -9.83 -6.38 7.32
CA VAL A 139 -10.97 -5.89 6.53
C VAL A 139 -11.36 -6.83 5.40
N ARG A 140 -10.36 -7.43 4.72
CA ARG A 140 -10.58 -8.20 3.47
C ARG A 140 -10.36 -9.69 3.63
N GLY A 141 -9.73 -10.08 4.74
CA GLY A 141 -9.30 -11.44 4.99
C GLY A 141 -7.92 -11.75 4.40
N TRP A 142 -7.51 -12.97 4.66
CA TRP A 142 -6.19 -13.50 4.33
C TRP A 142 -5.83 -13.54 2.82
N PRO A 143 -6.76 -13.72 1.85
CA PRO A 143 -6.42 -13.79 0.42
C PRO A 143 -5.80 -12.51 -0.15
N PHE A 144 -5.90 -11.40 0.57
CA PHE A 144 -5.37 -10.10 0.14
C PHE A 144 -4.02 -9.75 0.74
N VAL A 145 -3.62 -10.45 1.81
CA VAL A 145 -2.38 -10.14 2.54
C VAL A 145 -1.14 -10.25 1.67
N GLY A 146 -1.08 -11.23 0.77
CA GLY A 146 0.09 -11.44 -0.09
C GLY A 146 0.47 -10.23 -0.93
N GLY A 147 -0.53 -9.63 -1.58
CA GLY A 147 -0.34 -8.45 -2.42
C GLY A 147 0.12 -7.23 -1.62
N THR A 148 -0.63 -6.90 -0.57
CA THR A 148 -0.35 -5.73 0.27
C THR A 148 0.98 -5.86 1.02
N LEU A 149 1.26 -7.05 1.56
CA LEU A 149 2.49 -7.30 2.32
C LEU A 149 3.73 -7.26 1.42
N SER A 150 3.68 -7.91 0.25
CA SER A 150 4.83 -7.93 -0.66
C SER A 150 5.12 -6.55 -1.24
N GLY A 151 4.11 -5.84 -1.74
CA GLY A 151 4.26 -4.47 -2.25
C GLY A 151 4.70 -3.51 -1.15
N GLY A 152 4.06 -3.59 0.02
CA GLY A 152 4.36 -2.75 1.18
C GLY A 152 5.80 -2.93 1.69
N LEU A 153 6.26 -4.17 1.85
CA LEU A 153 7.63 -4.48 2.33
C LEU A 153 8.72 -4.09 1.33
N VAL A 154 8.40 -3.88 0.05
CA VAL A 154 9.35 -3.31 -0.91
C VAL A 154 9.35 -1.80 -0.81
N LEU A 155 8.16 -1.19 -0.96
CA LEU A 155 8.06 0.25 -1.16
C LEU A 155 8.24 1.05 0.13
N LEU A 156 7.58 0.65 1.22
CA LEU A 156 7.54 1.46 2.44
C LEU A 156 8.89 1.52 3.17
N PRO A 157 9.70 0.45 3.25
CA PRO A 157 11.06 0.54 3.81
C PRO A 157 11.96 1.45 2.97
N LEU A 158 11.83 1.46 1.65
CA LEU A 158 12.59 2.35 0.78
C LEU A 158 12.18 3.82 0.98
N LEU A 159 10.88 4.08 1.03
CA LEU A 159 10.35 5.42 1.36
C LEU A 159 10.81 5.86 2.76
N GLY A 160 10.68 4.97 3.74
CA GLY A 160 11.13 5.19 5.11
C GLY A 160 12.62 5.50 5.18
N ALA A 161 13.47 4.76 4.45
CA ALA A 161 14.90 5.05 4.34
C ALA A 161 15.16 6.44 3.71
N GLY A 162 14.39 6.82 2.68
CA GLY A 162 14.44 8.16 2.09
C GLY A 162 14.05 9.27 3.07
N PHE A 163 12.99 9.07 3.86
CA PHE A 163 12.63 9.98 4.95
C PHE A 163 13.72 10.07 6.02
N GLY A 164 14.27 8.93 6.43
CA GLY A 164 15.38 8.85 7.37
C GLY A 164 16.62 9.58 6.85
N PHE A 165 16.92 9.46 5.55
CA PHE A 165 17.99 10.22 4.90
C PHE A 165 17.73 11.72 4.95
N GLY A 166 16.51 12.17 4.60
CA GLY A 166 16.13 13.57 4.65
C GLY A 166 16.17 14.19 6.04
N LEU A 167 15.73 13.43 7.06
CA LEU A 167 15.75 13.83 8.48
C LEU A 167 17.14 13.82 9.11
N GLY A 168 18.04 12.99 8.58
CA GLY A 168 19.41 12.86 9.08
C GLY A 168 20.36 13.96 8.61
N GLN A 169 19.98 14.70 7.57
CA GLN A 169 20.77 15.82 7.03
C GLN A 169 20.58 17.08 7.86
N ARG A 170 21.67 17.78 8.12
CA ARG A 170 21.68 19.07 8.81
C ARG A 170 22.21 20.19 7.94
N ARG A 171 21.79 21.42 8.23
CA ARG A 171 22.39 22.62 7.63
C ARG A 171 23.90 22.66 7.95
N GLY A 172 24.71 22.93 6.94
CA GLY A 172 26.17 22.92 7.04
C GLY A 172 26.80 21.54 6.80
N ASP A 173 26.03 20.48 6.57
CA ASP A 173 26.60 19.21 6.12
C ASP A 173 27.22 19.39 4.71
N PRO A 174 28.26 18.63 4.32
CA PRO A 174 28.70 18.61 2.93
C PRO A 174 27.63 18.00 2.02
N LYS A 175 27.60 18.40 0.75
CA LYS A 175 26.66 17.81 -0.22
C LYS A 175 26.89 16.29 -0.29
N PRO A 176 25.86 15.45 -0.10
CA PRO A 176 26.04 14.00 -0.20
C PRO A 176 26.48 13.63 -1.61
N SER A 177 27.58 12.89 -1.73
CA SER A 177 28.00 12.30 -3.00
C SER A 177 27.44 10.90 -3.13
N PRO A 178 27.02 10.44 -4.33
CA PRO A 178 26.69 9.03 -4.57
C PRO A 178 27.84 8.09 -4.19
N ARG A 179 29.09 8.58 -4.24
CA ARG A 179 30.28 7.83 -3.85
C ARG A 179 30.38 7.58 -2.34
N ASP A 180 29.69 8.38 -1.53
CA ASP A 180 29.65 8.24 -0.07
C ASP A 180 28.63 7.17 0.36
N ALA A 181 27.77 6.71 -0.56
CA ALA A 181 26.88 5.58 -0.37
C ALA A 181 27.65 4.24 -0.45
N ARG A 182 28.72 4.11 0.34
CA ARG A 182 29.41 2.84 0.53
C ARG A 182 28.69 2.08 1.63
N PHE A 183 27.95 1.06 1.23
CA PHE A 183 27.40 0.10 2.18
C PHE A 183 28.53 -0.77 2.71
N GLY A 184 28.65 -0.85 4.04
CA GLY A 184 29.54 -1.85 4.64
C GLY A 184 29.07 -3.25 4.28
N MET A 185 30.00 -4.22 4.22
CA MET A 185 29.69 -5.61 3.89
C MET A 185 28.52 -6.16 4.73
N ARG A 186 28.50 -5.85 6.04
CA ARG A 186 27.39 -6.22 6.94
C ARG A 186 26.03 -5.67 6.49
N THR A 187 25.97 -4.42 6.02
CA THR A 187 24.73 -3.81 5.51
C THR A 187 24.27 -4.50 4.23
N LEU A 188 25.20 -4.77 3.31
CA LEU A 188 24.89 -5.52 2.09
C LEU A 188 24.35 -6.90 2.42
N MET A 189 24.98 -7.65 3.35
CA MET A 189 24.49 -8.95 3.78
C MET A 189 23.08 -8.89 4.35
N ILE A 190 22.77 -7.91 5.19
CA ILE A 190 21.43 -7.72 5.78
C ILE A 190 20.41 -7.41 4.68
N LEU A 191 20.72 -6.49 3.76
CA LEU A 191 19.81 -6.12 2.67
C LEU A 191 19.58 -7.28 1.70
N THR A 192 20.61 -8.05 1.38
CA THR A 192 20.49 -9.25 0.55
C THR A 192 19.64 -10.32 1.23
N ALA A 193 19.88 -10.59 2.51
CA ALA A 193 19.07 -11.53 3.28
C ALA A 193 17.59 -11.08 3.36
N TYR A 194 17.37 -9.79 3.60
CA TYR A 194 16.04 -9.19 3.58
C TYR A 194 15.35 -9.37 2.22
N LEU A 195 16.04 -9.07 1.12
CA LEU A 195 15.49 -9.20 -0.23
C LEU A 195 15.20 -10.67 -0.59
N ALA A 196 16.08 -11.60 -0.21
CA ALA A 196 15.88 -13.03 -0.43
C ALA A 196 14.66 -13.55 0.33
N LEU A 197 14.50 -13.16 1.60
CA LEU A 197 13.31 -13.48 2.39
C LEU A 197 12.05 -12.88 1.78
N LEU A 198 12.12 -11.62 1.35
CA LEU A 198 10.99 -10.92 0.74
C LEU A 198 10.55 -11.59 -0.56
N LEU A 199 11.49 -11.97 -1.42
CA LEU A 199 11.21 -12.68 -2.68
C LEU A 199 10.65 -14.07 -2.41
N GLY A 200 11.30 -14.87 -1.55
CA GLY A 200 10.86 -16.23 -1.24
C GLY A 200 9.48 -16.26 -0.58
N PHE A 201 9.26 -15.43 0.43
CA PHE A 201 8.00 -15.34 1.15
C PHE A 201 6.91 -14.69 0.30
N GLY A 202 7.24 -13.60 -0.40
CA GLY A 202 6.33 -12.86 -1.27
C GLY A 202 5.80 -13.73 -2.41
N MET A 203 6.66 -14.47 -3.11
CA MET A 203 6.23 -15.39 -4.17
C MET A 203 5.32 -16.49 -3.64
N ARG A 204 5.66 -17.10 -2.50
CA ARG A 204 4.87 -18.20 -1.92
C ARG A 204 3.49 -17.73 -1.48
N ILE A 205 3.40 -16.61 -0.75
CA ILE A 205 2.10 -16.10 -0.29
C ILE A 205 1.29 -15.58 -1.47
N SER A 206 1.91 -14.92 -2.45
CA SER A 206 1.18 -14.43 -3.63
C SER A 206 0.56 -15.60 -4.41
N ARG A 207 1.28 -16.71 -4.57
CA ARG A 207 0.75 -17.92 -5.19
C ARG A 207 -0.45 -18.48 -4.42
N VAL A 208 -0.31 -18.69 -3.12
CA VAL A 208 -1.37 -19.23 -2.25
C VAL A 208 -2.58 -18.30 -2.20
N GLY A 209 -2.35 -16.99 -2.12
CA GLY A 209 -3.40 -15.97 -2.14
C GLY A 209 -4.14 -15.93 -3.47
N ASN A 210 -3.43 -15.99 -4.60
CA ASN A 210 -4.04 -16.05 -5.93
C ASN A 210 -4.88 -17.31 -6.13
N GLU A 211 -4.39 -18.47 -5.67
CA GLU A 211 -5.14 -19.73 -5.71
C GLU A 211 -6.44 -19.61 -4.89
N ALA A 212 -6.40 -19.02 -3.69
CA ALA A 212 -7.62 -18.78 -2.91
C ALA A 212 -8.58 -17.78 -3.54
N ARG A 213 -8.07 -16.69 -4.14
CA ARG A 213 -8.92 -15.74 -4.89
C ARG A 213 -9.64 -16.43 -6.04
N LEU A 214 -8.92 -17.25 -6.82
CA LEU A 214 -9.51 -18.01 -7.90
C LEU A 214 -10.61 -18.96 -7.40
N LEU A 215 -10.38 -19.65 -6.28
CA LEU A 215 -11.39 -20.54 -5.68
C LEU A 215 -12.60 -19.75 -5.14
N HIS A 216 -12.37 -18.59 -4.54
CA HIS A 216 -13.44 -17.70 -4.08
C HIS A 216 -14.28 -17.16 -5.24
N GLU A 217 -13.64 -16.77 -6.34
CA GLU A 217 -14.32 -16.36 -7.58
C GLU A 217 -15.15 -17.50 -8.18
N LYS A 218 -14.63 -18.74 -8.19
CA LYS A 218 -15.39 -19.92 -8.60
C LYS A 218 -16.61 -20.15 -7.71
N SER A 219 -16.47 -20.01 -6.39
CA SER A 219 -17.61 -20.09 -5.46
C SER A 219 -18.67 -19.01 -5.77
N ARG A 220 -18.26 -17.76 -6.00
CA ARG A 220 -19.17 -16.67 -6.40
C ARG A 220 -19.83 -16.92 -7.77
N ALA A 221 -19.11 -17.49 -8.73
CA ALA A 221 -19.67 -17.83 -10.04
C ALA A 221 -20.71 -18.96 -9.93
N ALA A 222 -20.42 -19.99 -9.13
CA ALA A 222 -21.37 -21.06 -8.83
C ALA A 222 -22.63 -20.51 -8.13
N SER A 223 -22.45 -19.61 -7.14
CA SER A 223 -23.58 -18.99 -6.42
C SER A 223 -24.49 -18.21 -7.37
N ARG A 224 -23.91 -17.38 -8.25
CA ARG A 224 -24.69 -16.64 -9.26
C ARG A 224 -25.44 -17.58 -10.21
N SER A 225 -24.84 -18.72 -10.56
CA SER A 225 -25.47 -19.73 -11.40
C SER A 225 -26.62 -20.42 -10.67
N ALA A 226 -26.44 -20.78 -9.41
CA ALA A 226 -27.51 -21.33 -8.56
C ALA A 226 -28.70 -20.36 -8.45
N ASP A 227 -28.42 -19.08 -8.19
CA ASP A 227 -29.46 -18.04 -8.10
C ASP A 227 -30.21 -17.86 -9.42
N PHE A 228 -29.50 -17.92 -10.55
CA PHE A 228 -30.11 -17.89 -11.88
C PHE A 228 -31.10 -19.06 -12.08
N TYR A 229 -30.69 -20.29 -11.75
CA TYR A 229 -31.56 -21.46 -11.87
C TYR A 229 -32.75 -21.42 -10.91
N ARG A 230 -32.54 -21.00 -9.66
CA ARG A 230 -33.61 -20.80 -8.66
C ARG A 230 -34.62 -19.76 -9.12
N LYS A 231 -34.16 -18.64 -9.68
CA LYS A 231 -35.04 -17.61 -10.23
C LYS A 231 -35.85 -18.15 -11.41
N GLY A 232 -35.24 -18.92 -12.30
CA GLY A 232 -35.96 -19.59 -13.40
C GLY A 232 -37.08 -20.52 -12.90
N LEU A 233 -36.81 -21.30 -11.84
CA LEU A 233 -37.82 -22.14 -11.18
C LEU A 233 -38.95 -21.32 -10.55
N ALA A 234 -38.60 -20.25 -9.82
CA ALA A 234 -39.58 -19.38 -9.19
C ALA A 234 -40.49 -18.70 -10.23
N ASP A 235 -39.91 -18.20 -11.33
CA ASP A 235 -40.64 -17.61 -12.43
C ASP A 235 -41.55 -18.64 -13.13
N TYR A 236 -41.11 -19.89 -13.27
CA TYR A 236 -41.95 -20.98 -13.77
C TYR A 236 -43.16 -21.23 -12.87
N HIS A 237 -42.93 -21.38 -11.55
CA HIS A 237 -44.00 -21.58 -10.56
C HIS A 237 -44.98 -20.40 -10.47
N ALA A 238 -44.50 -19.16 -10.61
CA ALA A 238 -45.35 -17.98 -10.59
C ALA A 238 -46.23 -17.85 -11.85
N ASN A 239 -45.79 -18.41 -12.98
CA ASN A 239 -46.51 -18.33 -14.26
C ASN A 239 -47.38 -19.56 -14.57
N LEU A 240 -47.24 -20.65 -13.80
CA LEU A 240 -48.14 -21.81 -13.82
C LEU A 240 -49.59 -21.33 -13.56
N GLY A 241 -50.36 -21.18 -14.64
CA GLY A 241 -51.77 -20.76 -14.61
C GLY A 241 -52.08 -19.35 -15.13
N ARG A 242 -51.08 -18.50 -15.43
CA ARG A 242 -51.31 -17.14 -15.98
C ARG A 242 -51.06 -17.02 -17.47
N ASN A 243 -50.10 -17.78 -18.01
CA ASN A 243 -49.75 -17.78 -19.43
C ASN A 243 -49.42 -19.22 -19.87
N PRO A 244 -49.67 -19.60 -21.14
CA PRO A 244 -49.17 -20.88 -21.65
C PRO A 244 -47.64 -20.92 -21.49
N PRO A 245 -47.07 -22.07 -21.09
CA PRO A 245 -45.64 -22.19 -20.84
C PRO A 245 -44.85 -21.80 -22.10
N ARG A 246 -43.82 -20.98 -21.93
CA ARG A 246 -42.87 -20.72 -23.02
C ARG A 246 -42.24 -22.06 -23.43
N PRO A 247 -42.01 -22.34 -24.73
CA PRO A 247 -41.48 -23.62 -25.19
C PRO A 247 -40.16 -24.05 -24.53
N SER A 248 -39.40 -23.10 -23.98
CA SER A 248 -38.15 -23.37 -23.25
C SER A 248 -38.34 -23.89 -21.82
N LEU A 249 -39.57 -24.03 -21.34
CA LEU A 249 -39.91 -24.40 -19.95
C LEU A 249 -40.91 -25.58 -19.93
N ASP A 250 -40.54 -26.68 -20.57
CA ASP A 250 -41.22 -27.97 -20.43
C ASP A 250 -41.14 -28.44 -18.95
N PRO A 251 -42.16 -29.08 -18.36
CA PRO A 251 -42.06 -29.76 -17.07
C PRO A 251 -40.79 -30.61 -16.87
N GLN A 252 -40.27 -31.25 -17.93
CA GLN A 252 -38.99 -31.98 -17.85
C GLN A 252 -37.80 -31.05 -17.56
N ASN A 253 -37.86 -29.80 -18.02
CA ASN A 253 -36.83 -28.80 -17.75
C ASN A 253 -36.84 -28.38 -16.27
N VAL A 254 -38.00 -28.38 -15.58
CA VAL A 254 -38.08 -27.98 -14.16
C VAL A 254 -37.19 -28.85 -13.28
N ASP A 255 -37.21 -30.17 -13.48
CA ASP A 255 -36.35 -31.09 -12.75
C ASP A 255 -34.86 -30.87 -13.07
N VAL A 256 -34.54 -30.58 -14.34
CA VAL A 256 -33.19 -30.22 -14.76
C VAL A 256 -32.71 -28.92 -14.09
N PHE A 257 -33.53 -27.87 -14.08
CA PHE A 257 -33.22 -26.59 -13.42
C PHE A 257 -32.99 -26.77 -11.91
N ARG A 258 -33.79 -27.62 -11.25
CA ARG A 258 -33.61 -27.98 -9.83
C ARG A 258 -32.28 -28.67 -9.60
N ARG A 259 -31.99 -29.75 -10.34
CA ARG A 259 -30.74 -30.51 -10.21
C ARG A 259 -29.51 -29.63 -10.50
N LEU A 260 -29.61 -28.71 -11.45
CA LEU A 260 -28.55 -27.73 -11.73
C LEU A 260 -28.35 -26.73 -10.59
N ALA A 261 -29.43 -26.23 -9.99
CA ALA A 261 -29.33 -25.36 -8.82
C ALA A 261 -28.62 -26.08 -7.66
N GLU A 262 -29.06 -27.30 -7.32
CA GLU A 262 -28.45 -28.14 -6.28
C GLU A 262 -26.97 -28.44 -6.57
N TYR A 263 -26.65 -28.79 -7.82
CA TYR A 263 -25.27 -29.00 -8.26
C TYR A 263 -24.40 -27.77 -8.05
N GLN A 264 -24.88 -26.58 -8.43
CA GLN A 264 -24.14 -25.34 -8.24
C GLN A 264 -23.97 -24.99 -6.76
N GLU A 265 -24.96 -25.26 -5.91
CA GLU A 265 -24.86 -25.07 -4.46
C GLU A 265 -23.77 -25.95 -3.84
N GLN A 266 -23.65 -27.20 -4.27
CA GLN A 266 -22.56 -28.09 -3.85
C GLN A 266 -21.19 -27.54 -4.26
N LEU A 267 -21.08 -26.98 -5.48
CA LEU A 267 -19.86 -26.31 -5.93
C LEU A 267 -19.55 -25.06 -5.11
N VAL A 268 -20.56 -24.26 -4.72
CA VAL A 268 -20.38 -23.09 -3.83
C VAL A 268 -19.70 -23.52 -2.54
N GLU A 269 -20.24 -24.54 -1.87
CA GLU A 269 -19.71 -25.04 -0.60
C GLU A 269 -18.29 -25.61 -0.76
N LYS A 270 -18.09 -26.43 -1.79
CA LYS A 270 -16.77 -27.01 -2.12
C LYS A 270 -15.72 -25.93 -2.30
N TYR A 271 -16.00 -24.94 -3.13
CA TYR A 271 -15.05 -23.87 -3.46
C TYR A 271 -14.85 -22.88 -2.31
N ALA A 272 -15.90 -22.62 -1.50
CA ALA A 272 -15.78 -21.80 -0.31
C ALA A 272 -14.85 -22.45 0.74
N LYS A 273 -14.97 -23.77 0.95
CA LYS A 273 -14.06 -24.52 1.84
C LYS A 273 -12.64 -24.56 1.28
N ALA A 274 -12.48 -24.83 -0.01
CA ALA A 274 -11.17 -24.84 -0.67
C ALA A 274 -10.47 -23.48 -0.60
N ALA A 275 -11.21 -22.38 -0.71
CA ALA A 275 -10.67 -21.03 -0.58
C ALA A 275 -10.15 -20.71 0.83
N GLN A 276 -10.55 -21.44 1.88
CA GLN A 276 -10.00 -21.27 3.23
C GLN A 276 -8.66 -21.98 3.42
N ALA A 277 -8.39 -23.02 2.64
CA ALA A 277 -7.18 -23.84 2.70
C ALA A 277 -6.68 -24.18 1.29
N PRO A 278 -6.28 -23.19 0.47
CA PRO A 278 -5.93 -23.38 -0.94
C PRO A 278 -4.68 -24.23 -1.17
N TRP A 279 -3.85 -24.43 -0.13
CA TRP A 279 -2.68 -25.31 -0.21
C TRP A 279 -3.05 -26.79 -0.15
N LEU A 280 -4.32 -27.11 0.15
CA LEU A 280 -4.83 -28.47 0.07
C LEU A 280 -5.32 -28.76 -1.35
N PRO A 281 -5.03 -29.97 -1.89
CA PRO A 281 -5.59 -30.39 -3.17
C PRO A 281 -7.12 -30.30 -3.17
N VAL A 282 -7.66 -29.65 -4.19
CA VAL A 282 -9.11 -29.59 -4.41
C VAL A 282 -9.52 -30.80 -5.24
N ALA A 283 -10.50 -31.58 -4.76
CA ALA A 283 -11.02 -32.71 -5.51
C ALA A 283 -11.54 -32.25 -6.90
N PRO A 284 -11.53 -33.11 -7.93
CA PRO A 284 -12.16 -32.81 -9.22
C PRO A 284 -13.64 -32.44 -9.07
N ASP A 285 -14.16 -31.62 -9.98
CA ASP A 285 -15.59 -31.29 -9.99
C ASP A 285 -16.42 -32.53 -10.34
N PRO A 286 -17.57 -32.76 -9.65
CA PRO A 286 -18.49 -33.80 -10.07
C PRO A 286 -18.99 -33.50 -11.49
N PRO A 287 -19.35 -34.53 -12.29
CA PRO A 287 -19.95 -34.28 -13.60
C PRO A 287 -21.28 -33.51 -13.43
N PRO A 288 -21.62 -32.61 -14.36
CA PRO A 288 -22.90 -31.92 -14.33
C PRO A 288 -24.05 -32.94 -14.46
N PRO A 289 -25.24 -32.65 -13.90
CA PRO A 289 -26.40 -33.53 -14.06
C PRO A 289 -26.78 -33.66 -15.53
N ASN A 290 -27.20 -34.87 -15.94
CA ASN A 290 -27.63 -35.15 -17.31
C ASN A 290 -28.89 -34.34 -17.67
N TYR A 291 -28.91 -33.80 -18.88
CA TYR A 291 -30.03 -33.08 -19.49
C TYR A 291 -31.02 -34.05 -20.14
#